data_AF-A0A843KND1-F1
#
_entry.id   AF-A0A843KND1-F1
#
_cell.length_a   1.000
_cell.length_b   1.000
_cell.length_c   1.000
_cell.angle_alpha   90.00
_cell.angle_beta   90.00
_cell.angle_gamma   90.00
#
_symmetry.space_group_name_H-M   'P 1'
#
loop_
_entity.id
_entity.type
_entity.pdbx_description
1 polymer ?
#
loop_
_entity_poly.entity_id
_entity_poly.type
_entity_poly.pdbx_seq_one_letter_code
_entity_poly.pdbx_strand_id
1 'polypeptide(L)'
;MALRDIKPTRSELISIKRRITLSERGYNILKMKRDGLILEFFKVLQQAKDSRGVVAERYTRAMEMIALAETVEGAIRLKAAAFSVADVPQISLKSKNIMGVVVPEIEA
;
A
#
# COMPACT_ATOMS: atom_id res chain seq x y z
N MET A 1 -17.39 34.37 -8.13
CA MET A 1 -16.90 34.09 -9.49
C MET A 1 -16.22 35.37 -9.98
N ALA A 2 -14.92 35.51 -9.75
CA ALA A 2 -14.24 36.76 -10.10
C ALA A 2 -14.30 36.94 -11.63
N LEU A 3 -14.89 38.05 -12.07
CA LEU A 3 -14.73 38.55 -13.43
C LEU A 3 -13.22 38.68 -13.66
N ARG A 4 -12.62 37.68 -14.30
CA ARG A 4 -11.26 37.83 -14.80
C ARG A 4 -11.31 38.96 -15.81
N ASP A 5 -10.42 39.91 -15.66
CA ASP A 5 -10.25 41.08 -16.53
C ASP A 5 -9.72 40.61 -17.89
N ILE A 6 -10.60 39.97 -18.66
CA ILE A 6 -10.31 39.35 -19.95
C ILE A 6 -10.66 40.38 -21.01
N LYS A 7 -9.64 40.91 -21.67
CA LYS A 7 -9.86 41.82 -22.79
C LYS A 7 -10.62 41.07 -23.90
N PRO A 8 -11.76 41.60 -24.40
CA PRO A 8 -12.62 40.90 -25.37
C PRO A 8 -11.98 40.92 -26.77
N THR A 9 -10.88 40.19 -26.93
CA THR A 9 -10.12 40.06 -28.18
C THR A 9 -10.22 38.64 -28.70
N ARG A 10 -10.17 38.46 -30.03
CA ARG A 10 -10.19 37.12 -30.65
C ARG A 10 -9.02 36.25 -30.19
N SER A 11 -7.84 36.84 -29.99
CA SER A 11 -6.65 36.14 -29.49
C SER A 11 -6.89 35.53 -28.11
N GLU A 12 -7.55 36.28 -27.22
CA GLU A 12 -7.86 35.82 -25.86
C GLU A 12 -8.98 34.76 -25.85
N LEU A 13 -9.96 34.87 -26.75
CA LEU A 13 -10.95 33.81 -26.93
C LEU A 13 -10.30 32.48 -27.37
N ILE A 14 -9.32 32.53 -28.29
CA ILE A 14 -8.61 31.34 -28.76
C ILE A 14 -7.75 30.74 -27.65
N SER A 15 -7.04 31.56 -26.87
CA SER A 15 -6.21 31.09 -25.74
C SER A 15 -7.07 30.39 -24.68
N ILE A 16 -8.22 30.98 -24.33
CA ILE A 16 -9.16 30.41 -23.36
C ILE A 16 -9.76 29.10 -23.88
N LYS A 17 -10.21 29.05 -25.14
CA LYS A 17 -10.73 27.79 -25.74
C LYS A 17 -9.68 26.67 -25.73
N ARG A 18 -8.42 26.98 -26.02
CA ARG A 18 -7.31 26.01 -25.90
C ARG A 18 -7.10 25.56 -24.45
N ARG A 19 -7.20 26.48 -23.49
CA ARG A 19 -7.07 26.17 -22.06
C ARG A 19 -8.20 25.28 -21.55
N ILE A 20 -9.44 25.52 -22.00
CA ILE A 20 -10.61 24.68 -21.65
C ILE A 20 -10.38 23.27 -22.18
N THR A 21 -10.10 23.11 -23.47
CA THR A 21 -9.88 21.78 -24.06
C THR A 21 -8.69 21.04 -23.46
N LEU A 22 -7.60 21.74 -23.12
CA LEU A 22 -6.47 21.15 -22.38
C LEU A 22 -6.90 20.69 -20.97
N SER A 23 -7.69 21.50 -20.26
CA SER A 23 -8.14 21.19 -18.90
C SER A 23 -9.10 20.00 -18.88
N GLU A 24 -10.01 19.91 -19.85
CA GLU A 24 -10.92 18.77 -20.02
C GLU A 24 -10.16 17.47 -20.30
N ARG A 25 -9.15 17.51 -21.18
CA ARG A 25 -8.27 16.37 -21.44
C ARG A 25 -7.46 15.96 -20.21
N GLY A 26 -6.88 16.94 -19.51
CA GLY A 26 -6.13 16.70 -18.27
C GLY A 26 -6.99 16.07 -17.18
N TYR A 27 -8.22 16.55 -17.02
CA TYR A 27 -9.20 15.97 -16.09
C TYR A 27 -9.50 14.51 -16.41
N ASN A 28 -9.75 14.18 -17.68
CA ASN A 28 -10.02 12.80 -18.10
C ASN A 28 -8.84 11.85 -17.81
N ILE A 29 -7.60 12.30 -18.07
CA ILE A 29 -6.40 11.51 -17.75
C ILE A 29 -6.26 11.28 -16.26
N LEU A 30 -6.46 12.33 -15.44
CA LEU A 30 -6.40 12.22 -13.98
C LEU A 30 -7.50 11.32 -13.42
N LYS A 31 -8.70 11.35 -14.02
CA LYS A 31 -9.80 10.45 -13.67
C LYS A 31 -9.41 8.99 -13.93
N MET A 32 -8.86 8.69 -15.11
CA MET A 32 -8.37 7.34 -15.43
C MET A 32 -7.25 6.87 -14.49
N LYS A 33 -6.31 7.76 -14.16
CA LYS A 33 -5.24 7.47 -13.19
C LYS A 33 -5.81 7.14 -11.80
N ARG A 34 -6.80 7.90 -11.35
CA ARG A 34 -7.48 7.67 -10.07
C ARG A 34 -8.19 6.32 -10.07
N ASP A 35 -8.95 6.02 -11.13
CA ASP A 35 -9.72 4.79 -11.21
C ASP A 35 -8.78 3.56 -11.25
N GLY A 36 -7.64 3.64 -11.95
CA GLY A 36 -6.60 2.60 -11.93
C GLY A 36 -5.94 2.40 -10.56
N LEU A 37 -5.62 3.49 -9.85
CA LEU A 37 -5.09 3.43 -8.49
C LEU A 37 -6.09 2.81 -7.50
N ILE A 38 -7.38 3.12 -7.63
CA ILE A 38 -8.43 2.56 -6.78
C ILE A 38 -8.53 1.04 -6.99
N LEU A 39 -8.46 0.56 -8.24
CA LEU A 39 -8.49 -0.87 -8.52
C LEU A 39 -7.30 -1.62 -7.90
N GLU A 40 -6.08 -1.10 -8.05
CA GLU A 40 -4.90 -1.69 -7.40
C GLU A 40 -5.00 -1.65 -5.87
N PHE A 41 -5.48 -0.54 -5.31
CA PHE A 41 -5.72 -0.43 -3.88
C PHE A 41 -6.68 -1.50 -3.36
N PHE A 42 -7.81 -1.73 -4.04
CA PHE A 42 -8.77 -2.74 -3.60
C PHE A 42 -8.22 -4.17 -3.70
N LYS A 43 -7.38 -4.48 -4.71
CA LYS A 43 -6.70 -5.77 -4.80
C LYS A 43 -5.78 -6.00 -3.59
N VAL A 44 -4.95 -5.00 -3.26
CA VAL A 44 -4.04 -5.06 -2.10
C VAL A 44 -4.82 -5.15 -0.79
N LEU A 45 -5.93 -4.41 -0.67
CA LEU A 45 -6.78 -4.43 0.51
C LEU A 45 -7.37 -5.83 0.75
N GLN A 46 -7.80 -6.52 -0.30
CA GLN A 46 -8.31 -7.88 -0.19
C GLN A 46 -7.21 -8.85 0.27
N GLN A 47 -6.03 -8.80 -0.36
CA GLN A 47 -4.88 -9.60 0.05
C GLN A 47 -4.47 -9.34 1.52
N ALA A 48 -4.51 -8.09 1.97
CA ALA A 48 -4.20 -7.72 3.34
C ALA A 48 -5.21 -8.30 4.35
N LYS A 49 -6.51 -8.31 4.01
CA LYS A 49 -7.55 -8.93 4.84
C LYS A 49 -7.34 -10.44 4.96
N ASP A 50 -7.10 -11.11 3.84
CA ASP A 50 -6.91 -12.56 3.81
C ASP A 50 -5.63 -12.95 4.57
N SER A 51 -4.53 -12.23 4.33
CA SER A 51 -3.25 -12.45 5.02
C SER A 51 -3.37 -12.25 6.52
N ARG A 52 -4.12 -11.24 6.98
CA ARG A 52 -4.35 -11.00 8.41
C ARG A 52 -5.08 -12.16 9.07
N GLY A 53 -6.07 -12.75 8.40
CA GLY A 53 -6.77 -13.94 8.89
C GLY A 53 -5.83 -15.13 9.08
N VAL A 54 -5.04 -15.43 8.04
CA VAL A 54 -4.07 -16.54 8.07
C VAL A 54 -3.00 -16.36 9.15
N VAL A 55 -2.48 -15.13 9.31
CA VAL A 55 -1.48 -14.83 10.35
C VAL A 55 -2.09 -15.01 11.75
N ALA A 56 -3.33 -14.56 11.98
CA ALA A 56 -4.00 -14.72 13.26
C ALA A 56 -4.20 -16.21 13.60
N GLU A 57 -4.65 -17.03 12.64
CA GLU A 57 -4.82 -18.48 12.85
C GLU A 57 -3.49 -19.17 13.18
N ARG A 58 -2.44 -18.89 12.39
CA ARG A 58 -1.10 -19.44 12.64
C ARG A 58 -0.54 -19.00 13.99
N TYR A 59 -0.76 -17.76 14.38
CA TYR A 59 -0.34 -17.23 15.67
C TYR A 59 -1.02 -17.96 16.83
N THR A 60 -2.34 -18.13 16.79
CA THR A 60 -3.08 -18.86 17.82
C THR A 60 -2.57 -20.28 17.96
N ARG A 61 -2.41 -20.99 16.84
CA ARG A 61 -1.87 -22.35 16.83
C ARG A 61 -0.44 -22.42 17.39
N ALA A 62 0.41 -21.45 17.04
CA ALA A 62 1.77 -21.36 17.59
C ALA A 62 1.77 -21.16 19.11
N MET A 63 0.88 -20.30 19.62
CA MET A 63 0.74 -20.05 21.06
C MET A 63 0.25 -21.30 21.81
N GLU A 64 -0.67 -22.06 21.24
CA GLU A 64 -1.12 -23.34 21.81
C GLU A 64 0.04 -24.36 21.88
N MET A 65 0.84 -24.47 20.82
CA MET A 65 2.01 -25.35 20.79
C MET A 65 3.07 -24.93 21.82
N ILE A 66 3.30 -23.62 21.99
CA ILE A 66 4.21 -23.09 23.00
C ILE A 66 3.70 -23.41 24.41
N ALA A 67 2.41 -23.24 24.67
CA ALA A 67 1.81 -23.57 25.97
C ALA A 67 1.95 -25.06 26.30
N LEU A 68 1.75 -25.94 25.30
CA LEU A 68 1.99 -27.37 25.47
C LEU A 68 3.47 -27.65 25.78
N ALA A 69 4.40 -27.07 25.02
CA ALA A 69 5.83 -27.22 25.26
C ALA A 69 6.25 -26.72 26.65
N GLU A 70 5.66 -25.62 27.12
CA GLU A 70 5.92 -25.06 28.45
C GLU A 70 5.46 -26.00 29.57
N THR A 71 4.34 -26.71 29.40
CA THR A 71 3.89 -27.72 30.39
C THR A 71 4.79 -28.95 30.47
N VAL A 72 5.43 -29.35 29.37
CA VAL A 72 6.29 -30.54 29.30
C VAL A 72 7.72 -30.22 29.73
N GLU A 73 8.33 -29.18 29.15
CA GLU A 73 9.74 -28.84 29.34
C GLU A 73 9.98 -27.83 30.48
N GLY A 74 8.95 -27.05 30.85
CA GLY A 74 9.05 -25.95 31.78
C GLY A 74 9.56 -24.65 31.14
N ALA A 75 9.10 -23.51 31.67
CA ALA A 75 9.32 -22.18 31.09
C ALA A 75 10.80 -21.79 30.86
N ILE A 76 11.69 -22.24 31.75
CA ILE A 76 13.11 -21.84 31.74
C ILE A 76 13.87 -22.51 30.59
N ARG A 77 13.68 -23.83 30.41
CA ARG A 77 14.34 -24.59 29.33
C ARG A 77 13.84 -24.16 27.96
N LEU A 78 12.54 -23.90 27.83
CA LEU A 78 11.95 -23.44 26.58
C LEU A 78 12.52 -22.08 26.14
N LYS A 79 12.65 -21.12 27.06
CA LYS A 79 13.26 -19.82 26.76
C LYS A 79 14.73 -19.96 26.38
N ALA A 80 15.50 -20.79 27.10
CA ALA A 80 16.90 -21.04 26.77
C ALA A 80 17.08 -21.63 25.36
N ALA A 81 16.21 -22.57 24.97
CA ALA A 81 16.18 -23.13 23.63
C ALA A 81 15.82 -22.07 22.56
N ALA A 82 14.82 -21.23 22.83
CA ALA A 82 14.41 -20.16 21.92
C ALA A 82 15.54 -19.13 21.67
N PHE A 83 16.28 -18.75 22.71
CA PHE A 83 17.42 -17.83 22.58
C PHE A 83 18.66 -18.45 21.92
N SER A 84 18.72 -19.78 21.84
CA SER A 84 19.84 -20.48 21.18
C SER A 84 19.69 -20.55 19.66
N VAL A 85 18.53 -20.18 19.11
CA VAL A 85 18.30 -20.08 17.67
C VAL A 85 19.06 -18.86 17.12
N ALA A 86 20.00 -19.11 16.21
CA ALA A 86 20.92 -18.11 15.67
C ALA A 86 20.39 -17.33 14.44
N ASP A 87 19.29 -17.79 13.82
CA ASP A 87 18.77 -17.16 12.61
C ASP A 87 17.90 -15.95 12.95
N VAL A 88 18.50 -14.76 12.80
CA VAL A 88 17.75 -13.51 12.75
C VAL A 88 17.36 -13.27 11.28
N PRO A 89 16.06 -13.23 10.94
CA PRO A 89 15.64 -13.01 9.56
C PRO A 89 16.10 -11.63 9.09
N GLN A 90 16.83 -11.58 7.98
CA GLN A 90 17.21 -10.32 7.33
C GLN A 90 16.06 -9.83 6.47
N ILE A 91 15.52 -8.66 6.79
CA ILE A 91 14.44 -8.04 6.03
C ILE A 91 15.06 -7.05 5.05
N SER A 92 14.84 -7.26 3.76
CA SER A 92 15.26 -6.32 2.72
C SER A 92 14.07 -5.51 2.19
N LEU A 93 14.31 -4.24 1.88
CA LEU A 93 13.31 -3.31 1.38
C LEU A 93 13.64 -2.93 -0.05
N LYS A 94 12.68 -3.13 -0.96
CA LYS A 94 12.71 -2.62 -2.33
C LYS A 94 11.61 -1.59 -2.52
N SER A 95 11.78 -0.73 -3.52
CA SER A 95 10.77 0.27 -3.88
C SER A 95 10.10 -0.12 -5.20
N LYS A 96 8.78 -0.22 -5.19
CA LYS A 96 7.95 -0.45 -6.37
C LYS A 96 7.21 0.81 -6.75
N ASN A 97 7.12 1.12 -8.04
CA ASN A 97 6.38 2.28 -8.53
C ASN A 97 5.04 1.84 -9.12
N ILE A 98 3.93 2.31 -8.54
CA ILE A 98 2.57 2.05 -9.01
C ILE A 98 1.98 3.37 -9.48
N MET A 99 1.90 3.56 -10.81
CA MET A 99 1.33 4.75 -11.43
C MET A 99 1.87 6.09 -10.89
N GLY A 100 3.15 6.15 -10.53
CA GLY A 100 3.81 7.36 -10.00
C GLY A 100 3.76 7.51 -8.48
N VAL A 101 3.25 6.50 -7.76
CA VAL A 101 3.35 6.39 -6.30
C VAL A 101 4.42 5.36 -5.98
N VAL A 102 5.42 5.75 -5.18
CA VAL A 102 6.46 4.85 -4.70
C VAL A 102 5.96 4.11 -3.46
N VAL A 103 5.96 2.79 -3.50
CA VAL A 103 5.48 1.90 -2.45
C VAL A 103 6.64 0.99 -2.03
N PRO A 104 6.93 0.84 -0.72
CA PRO A 104 7.91 -0.13 -0.25
C PRO A 104 7.38 -1.56 -0.37
N GLU A 105 8.20 -2.46 -0.87
CA GLU A 105 7.98 -3.89 -0.98
C GLU A 105 9.03 -4.59 -0.10
N ILE A 106 8.56 -5.46 0.79
CA ILE A 106 9.43 -6.17 1.72
C ILE A 106 9.77 -7.52 1.10
N GLU A 107 11.06 -7.78 0.87
CA GLU A 107 11.58 -9.09 0.49
C GLU A 107 12.26 -9.71 1.72
N ALA A 108 11.78 -10.90 2.11
CA ALA A 108 12.31 -11.72 3.20
C ALA A 108 13.16 -12.86 2.63
#